data_AF-A0A964KIL3-F1
#
_entry.id   AF-A0A964KIL3-F1
#
_cell.length_a   1.000
_cell.length_b   1.000
_cell.length_c   1.000
_cell.angle_alpha   90.00
_cell.angle_beta   90.00
_cell.angle_gamma   90.00
#
_symmetry.space_group_name_H-M   'P 1'
#
loop_
_entity.id
_entity.type
_entity.pdbx_description
1 polymer ?
#
loop_
_entity_poly.entity_id
_entity_poly.type
_entity_poly.pdbx_seq_one_letter_code
_entity_poly.pdbx_strand_id
1 'polypeptide(L)' 'MKVATGTVVKGTIIVDDPDFKDGTDVFILTREREDEVHLSAEELAELEAGIAEADRGDVIPGDEFFARLRRYG' A
#
# COMPACT_ATOMS: atom_id res chain seq x y z
N MET A 1 -21.50 13.80 7.17
CA MET A 1 -20.65 13.65 5.98
C MET A 1 -20.39 12.17 5.80
N LYS A 2 -20.82 11.57 4.67
CA LYS A 2 -20.59 10.16 4.35
C LYS A 2 -19.51 10.11 3.27
N VAL A 3 -18.52 9.23 3.44
CA VAL A 3 -17.46 9.01 2.44
C VAL A 3 -17.74 7.66 1.80
N ALA A 4 -17.92 7.66 0.49
CA ALA A 4 -18.07 6.45 -0.31
C ALA A 4 -16.97 6.43 -1.37
N THR A 5 -16.47 5.24 -1.67
CA THR A 5 -15.49 5.01 -2.73
C THR A 5 -16.20 4.54 -3.99
N GLY A 6 -15.69 4.95 -5.14
CA GLY A 6 -16.26 4.59 -6.44
C GLY A 6 -15.19 4.60 -7.51
N THR A 7 -15.54 4.08 -8.68
CA THR A 7 -14.65 4.01 -9.84
C THR A 7 -15.21 4.85 -10.97
N VAL A 8 -14.35 5.57 -11.69
CA VAL A 8 -14.74 6.31 -12.89
C VAL A 8 -14.76 5.34 -14.08
N VAL A 9 -15.93 5.16 -14.68
CA VAL A 9 -16.13 4.37 -15.91
C VAL A 9 -16.67 5.30 -17.00
N LYS A 10 -15.88 5.51 -18.07
CA LYS A 10 -16.22 6.41 -19.20
C LYS A 10 -16.61 7.83 -18.78
N GLY A 11 -15.96 8.37 -17.74
CA GLY A 11 -16.25 9.69 -17.20
C GLY A 11 -17.45 9.75 -16.24
N THR A 12 -18.12 8.62 -15.99
CA THR A 12 -19.18 8.50 -14.98
C THR A 12 -18.62 7.87 -13.72
N ILE A 13 -18.85 8.49 -12.56
CA ILE A 13 -18.48 7.91 -11.27
C ILE A 13 -19.55 6.89 -10.88
N ILE A 14 -19.14 5.63 -10.77
CA ILE A 14 -19.97 4.55 -10.24
C ILE A 14 -19.59 4.39 -8.77
N VAL A 15 -20.54 4.65 -7.89
CA VAL A 15 -20.38 4.48 -6.45
C VAL A 15 -21.08 3.20 -6.05
N ASP A 16 -20.35 2.27 -5.45
CA ASP A 16 -20.89 1.00 -4.97
C ASP A 16 -21.57 1.19 -3.60
N ASP A 17 -22.49 2.16 -3.50
CA ASP A 17 -23.23 2.46 -2.28
C ASP A 17 -24.70 2.79 -2.59
N PRO A 18 -25.66 1.96 -2.15
CA PRO A 18 -27.07 2.07 -2.53
C PRO A 18 -27.85 3.19 -1.81
N ASP A 19 -27.26 3.91 -0.85
CA ASP A 19 -28.02 4.78 0.07
C ASP A 19 -27.97 6.29 -0.27
N PHE A 20 -27.51 6.68 -1.46
CA PHE A 20 -27.58 8.08 -1.87
C PHE A 20 -28.99 8.46 -2.31
N LYS A 21 -29.60 9.41 -1.60
CA LYS A 21 -30.91 9.96 -1.97
C LYS A 21 -30.78 10.88 -3.18
N ASP A 22 -31.77 10.84 -4.06
CA ASP A 22 -31.87 11.77 -5.19
C ASP A 22 -31.78 13.23 -4.73
N GLY A 23 -31.01 14.03 -5.47
CA GLY A 23 -30.79 15.45 -5.17
C GLY A 23 -29.76 15.73 -4.07
N THR A 24 -29.01 14.73 -3.61
CA THR A 24 -27.90 14.94 -2.66
C THR A 24 -26.73 15.65 -3.34
N ASP A 25 -26.27 16.78 -2.79
CA ASP A 25 -25.03 17.44 -3.20
C ASP A 25 -23.81 16.59 -2.79
N VAL A 26 -22.90 16.37 -3.73
CA VAL A 26 -21.70 15.53 -3.52
C VAL A 26 -20.41 16.29 -3.81
N PHE A 27 -19.36 15.93 -3.06
CA PHE A 27 -17.98 16.34 -3.33
C PHE A 27 -17.21 15.17 -3.94
N ILE A 28 -16.51 15.43 -5.04
CA ILE A 28 -15.67 14.43 -5.72
C ILE A 28 -14.23 14.67 -5.32
N LEU A 29 -13.60 13.66 -4.73
CA LEU A 29 -12.18 13.65 -4.40
C LEU A 29 -11.50 12.59 -5.27
N THR A 30 -10.66 13.03 -6.19
CA THR A 30 -9.83 12.14 -7.01
C THR A 30 -8.54 11.83 -6.25
N ARG A 31 -8.24 10.55 -6.06
CA ARG A 31 -6.91 10.11 -5.63
C ARG A 31 -6.11 9.79 -6.88
N GLU A 32 -4.95 10.43 -7.04
CA GLU A 32 -3.95 9.95 -7.99
C GLU A 32 -3.54 8.56 -7.53
N ARG A 33 -3.83 7.53 -8.35
CA ARG A 33 -3.24 6.23 -8.11
C ARG A 33 -1.74 6.42 -8.31
N GLU A 34 -0.94 6.09 -7.30
CA GLU A 34 0.47 5.86 -7.53
C GLU A 34 0.58 4.85 -8.68
N ASP A 35 1.51 5.09 -9.59
CA ASP A 35 1.74 4.21 -10.73
C ASP A 35 1.82 2.76 -10.22
N GLU A 36 1.15 1.84 -10.93
CA GLU A 36 1.26 0.42 -10.60
C GLU A 36 2.75 0.04 -10.62
N VAL A 37 3.28 -0.34 -9.46
CA VAL A 37 4.69 -0.72 -9.34
C VAL A 37 4.88 -2.00 -10.14
N HIS A 38 5.54 -1.89 -11.29
CA HIS A 38 5.86 -3.02 -12.14
C HIS A 38 7.27 -3.50 -11.82
N LEU A 39 7.35 -4.70 -11.24
CA LEU A 39 8.60 -5.41 -11.03
C LEU A 39 8.91 -6.29 -12.24
N SER A 40 10.16 -6.27 -12.69
CA SER A 40 10.70 -7.32 -13.54
C SER A 40 10.70 -8.67 -12.81
N ALA A 41 10.87 -9.76 -13.56
CA ALA A 41 10.94 -11.09 -12.95
C ALA A 41 12.12 -11.23 -11.96
N GLU A 42 13.22 -10.51 -12.19
CA GLU A 42 14.39 -10.49 -11.30
C GLU A 42 14.09 -9.72 -10.01
N GLU A 43 13.52 -8.52 -10.12
CA GLU A 43 13.15 -7.71 -8.95
C GLU A 43 12.07 -8.38 -8.09
N LEU A 44 11.12 -9.09 -8.72
CA LEU A 44 10.13 -9.88 -7.99
C LEU A 44 10.78 -11.02 -7.21
N ALA A 45 11.72 -11.75 -7.84
CA ALA A 45 12.43 -12.84 -7.17
C ALA A 45 13.29 -12.34 -5.99
N GLU A 46 13.93 -11.18 -6.13
CA GLU A 46 14.67 -10.53 -5.05
C GLU A 46 13.73 -10.15 -3.89
N LEU A 47 12.58 -9.54 -4.20
CA LEU A 47 11.58 -9.17 -3.19
C LEU A 47 11.06 -10.40 -2.42
N GLU A 48 10.70 -11.47 -3.13
CA GLU A 48 10.23 -12.71 -2.53
C GLU A 48 11.28 -13.34 -1.62
N ALA A 49 12.55 -13.32 -2.04
CA ALA A 49 13.67 -13.80 -1.22
C ALA A 49 13.84 -12.97 0.07
N GLY A 50 13.72 -11.64 -0.02
CA GLY A 50 13.79 -10.73 1.13
C GLY A 50 12.63 -10.92 2.11
N ILE A 51 11.41 -11.13 1.61
CA ILE A 51 10.25 -11.45 2.45
C ILE A 51 10.47 -12.79 3.17
N ALA A 52 10.88 -13.82 2.42
CA ALA A 52 11.17 -15.12 3.00
C ALA A 52 12.30 -15.06 4.04
N GLU A 53 13.27 -14.15 3.90
CA GLU A 53 14.29 -13.87 4.90
C GLU A 53 13.74 -13.24 6.17
N ALA A 54 12.93 -12.19 6.03
CA ALA A 54 12.30 -11.55 7.19
C ALA A 54 11.41 -12.51 7.98
N ASP A 55 10.68 -13.37 7.27
CA ASP A 55 9.76 -14.35 7.87
C ASP A 55 10.45 -15.48 8.62
N ARG A 56 11.76 -15.73 8.38
CA ARG A 56 12.52 -16.73 9.15
C ARG A 56 12.61 -16.39 10.64
N GLY A 57 12.39 -15.12 11.01
CA GLY A 57 12.43 -14.68 12.40
C GLY A 57 13.85 -14.69 13.00
N ASP A 58 14.88 -14.71 12.14
CA ASP A 58 16.29 -14.63 12.51
C ASP A 58 16.62 -13.21 12.99
N VAL A 59 16.20 -12.88 14.20
CA VAL A 59 16.40 -11.56 14.82
C VAL A 59 17.48 -11.58 15.88
N ILE A 60 18.15 -10.45 16.07
CA ILE A 60 19.01 -10.20 17.23
C ILE A 60 18.36 -9.16 18.15
N PRO A 61 18.58 -9.24 19.48
CA PRO A 61 18.20 -8.19 20.41
C PRO A 61 18.80 -6.82 20.03
N GLY A 62 18.07 -5.75 20.32
CA GLY A 62 18.48 -4.39 19.94
C GLY A 62 19.78 -3.94 20.63
N ASP A 63 20.01 -4.33 21.88
CA ASP A 63 21.25 -4.09 22.61
C ASP A 63 22.45 -4.77 21.95
N GLU A 64 22.27 -6.00 21.46
CA GLU A 64 23.27 -6.72 20.68
C GLU A 64 23.55 -6.02 19.34
N PHE A 65 22.51 -5.57 18.63
CA PHE A 65 22.65 -4.81 17.39
C PHE A 65 23.52 -3.55 17.58
N PHE A 66 23.23 -2.73 18.59
CA PHE A 66 24.01 -1.54 18.88
C PHE A 66 25.44 -1.86 19.35
N ALA A 67 25.64 -2.97 20.07
CA ALA A 67 26.98 -3.44 20.42
C ALA A 67 27.80 -3.82 19.17
N ARG A 68 27.19 -4.48 18.19
CA ARG A 68 27.84 -4.84 16.92
C ARG A 68 28.16 -3.60 16.07
N LEU A 69 27.23 -2.66 15.94
CA LEU A 69 27.46 -1.42 15.18
C LEU A 69 28.65 -0.63 15.73
N ARG A 70 28.76 -0.48 17.05
CA ARG A 70 29.89 0.21 17.70
C ARG A 70 31.24 -0.49 17.53
N ARG A 71 31.25 -1.77 17.14
CA ARG A 71 32.47 -2.55 16.94
C ARG A 71 33.02 -2.41 15.52
N TYR A 72 32.17 -2.13 14.54
CA TYR A 72 32.51 -2.12 13.11
C TYR A 72 32.28 -0.78 12.40
N GLY A 73 31.61 0.18 13.05
CA GLY A 73 31.52 1.58 12.60
C GLY A 73 32.59 2.44 13.23
#